data_AF-A0A353CB77-F1
#
_entry.id   AF-A0A353CB77-F1
#
_cell.length_a   1.000
_cell.length_b   1.000
_cell.length_c   1.000
_cell.angle_alpha   90.00
_cell.angle_beta   90.00
_cell.angle_gamma   90.00
#
_symmetry.space_group_name_H-M   'P 1'
#
loop_
_entity.id
_entity.type
_entity.pdbx_description
1 polymer ?
#
loop_
_entity_poly.entity_id
_entity_poly.type
_entity_poly.pdbx_seq_one_letter_code
_entity_poly.pdbx_strand_id
1 'polypeptide(L)' 'MDNFLDLLKERVVVFDGAMGSNLQSLDLTIDDWGGPNFENCSENLLYTRPDAIEKVHTSFLDVGCDVIET' A
#
# COMPACT_ATOMS: atom_id res chain seq x y z
N MET A 1 21.97 -8.23 -6.79
CA MET A 1 20.61 -7.71 -6.72
C MET A 1 20.55 -6.62 -7.76
N ASP A 2 19.80 -6.84 -8.82
CA ASP A 2 19.69 -5.87 -9.90
C ASP A 2 18.93 -4.66 -9.37
N ASN A 3 19.43 -3.46 -9.65
CA ASN A 3 18.75 -2.24 -9.22
C ASN A 3 17.62 -1.91 -10.21
N PHE A 4 16.77 -0.94 -9.86
CA PHE A 4 15.63 -0.53 -10.69
C PHE A 4 16.01 -0.24 -12.16
N LEU A 5 17.14 0.41 -12.42
CA LEU A 5 17.57 0.74 -13.79
C LEU A 5 18.04 -0.46 -14.59
N ASP A 6 18.54 -1.50 -13.91
CA ASP A 6 18.91 -2.75 -14.56
C ASP A 6 17.66 -3.56 -14.93
N LEU A 7 16.68 -3.62 -14.04
CA LEU A 7 15.39 -4.30 -14.28
C LEU A 7 14.64 -3.73 -15.49
N LEU A 8 14.66 -2.40 -15.66
CA LEU A 8 14.03 -1.70 -16.79
C LEU A 8 14.62 -2.08 -18.16
N LYS A 9 15.87 -2.56 -18.22
CA LYS A 9 16.50 -2.99 -19.48
C LYS A 9 16.08 -4.39 -19.89
N GLU A 10 15.62 -5.20 -18.94
CA GLU A 10 15.33 -6.63 -19.14
C GLU A 10 13.85 -6.89 -19.42
N ARG A 11 12.96 -6.11 -18.80
CA ARG A 11 11.51 -6.29 -18.90
C ARG A 11 10.72 -5.04 -18.57
N VAL A 12 9.41 -5.11 -18.83
CA VAL A 12 8.44 -4.14 -18.29
C VAL A 12 8.39 -4.30 -16.78
N VAL A 13 8.51 -3.19 -16.06
CA VAL A 13 8.42 -3.13 -14.59
C VAL A 13 7.02 -2.64 -14.22
N VAL A 14 6.34 -3.38 -13.36
CA VAL A 14 4.96 -3.10 -12.95
C VAL A 14 4.94 -2.53 -11.54
N PHE A 15 4.41 -1.31 -11.41
CA PHE A 15 4.17 -0.68 -10.11
C PHE A 15 2.85 -1.17 -9.51
N ASP A 16 2.69 -0.96 -8.21
CA ASP A 16 1.45 -1.22 -7.50
C ASP A 16 0.30 -0.28 -7.93
N GLY A 17 -0.88 -0.55 -7.37
CA GLY A 17 -2.10 0.19 -7.64
C GLY A 17 -2.45 1.18 -6.53
N ALA A 18 -3.67 1.70 -6.59
CA ALA A 18 -4.14 2.72 -5.65
C ALA A 18 -4.22 2.21 -4.20
N MET A 19 -3.36 2.74 -3.33
CA MET A 19 -3.35 2.45 -1.89
C MET A 19 -4.67 2.83 -1.21
N GLY A 20 -5.11 4.08 -1.38
CA GLY A 20 -6.31 4.60 -0.71
C GLY A 20 -7.58 3.80 -1.04
N SER A 21 -7.80 3.45 -2.32
CA SER A 21 -8.97 2.65 -2.71
C SER A 21 -8.97 1.25 -2.11
N ASN A 22 -7.79 0.61 -1.99
CA ASN A 22 -7.66 -0.69 -1.35
C ASN A 22 -7.90 -0.61 0.16
N LEU A 23 -7.38 0.42 0.83
CA LEU A 23 -7.64 0.67 2.26
C LEU A 23 -9.12 0.87 2.56
N GLN A 24 -9.83 1.62 1.71
CA GLN A 24 -11.29 1.82 1.84
C GLN A 24 -12.08 0.51 1.70
N SER A 25 -11.52 -0.48 0.99
CA SER A 25 -12.14 -1.81 0.83
C SER A 25 -11.95 -2.73 2.04
N LEU A 26 -11.21 -2.29 3.07
CA LEU A 26 -10.97 -3.04 4.30
C LEU A 26 -12.01 -2.78 5.40
N ASP A 27 -13.07 -2.00 5.11
CA ASP A 27 -14.15 -1.64 6.04
C ASP A 27 -13.62 -1.10 7.39
N LEU A 28 -12.57 -0.25 7.33
CA LEU A 28 -11.96 0.35 8.51
C LEU A 28 -12.94 1.31 9.22
N THR A 29 -13.00 1.20 10.54
CA THR A 29 -13.84 2.06 11.38
C THR A 29 -13.18 3.41 11.64
N ILE A 30 -13.94 4.42 12.06
CA ILE A 30 -13.39 5.74 12.44
C ILE A 30 -12.31 5.60 13.54
N ASP A 31 -12.47 4.66 14.47
CA ASP A 31 -11.48 4.41 15.51
C ASP A 31 -10.19 3.82 14.96
N ASP A 32 -10.27 2.96 13.93
CA ASP A 32 -9.11 2.43 13.22
C ASP A 32 -8.29 3.54 12.55
N TRP A 33 -8.96 4.57 12.02
CA TRP A 33 -8.31 5.76 11.48
C TRP A 33 -7.68 6.65 12.55
N GLY A 34 -7.90 6.41 13.85
CA GLY A 34 -7.42 7.23 14.96
C GLY A 34 -8.43 8.27 15.46
N GLY A 35 -9.71 8.10 15.11
CA GLY A 35 -10.81 8.96 15.51
C GLY A 35 -11.21 10.00 14.45
N PRO A 36 -12.24 10.81 14.72
CA PRO A 36 -12.88 11.66 13.70
C PRO A 36 -11.96 12.69 13.02
N ASN A 37 -10.91 13.15 13.71
CA ASN A 37 -9.96 14.11 13.13
C ASN A 37 -9.03 13.50 12.06
N PHE A 38 -8.95 12.18 12.00
CA PHE A 38 -8.07 11.43 11.12
C PHE A 38 -8.83 10.55 10.14
N GLU A 39 -10.16 10.71 10.05
CA GLU A 39 -10.99 9.98 9.10
C GLU A 39 -10.39 10.10 7.68
N ASN A 40 -10.12 8.94 7.05
CA ASN A 40 -9.50 8.82 5.73
C ASN A 40 -8.04 9.32 5.60
N CYS A 41 -7.34 9.65 6.69
CA CYS A 41 -5.90 9.93 6.68
C CYS A 41 -5.09 8.62 6.68
N SER A 42 -4.66 8.20 5.50
CA SER A 42 -3.93 6.91 5.32
C SER A 42 -2.59 6.90 6.06
N GLU A 43 -1.95 8.06 6.18
CA GLU A 43 -0.69 8.22 6.91
C GLU A 43 -0.85 7.90 8.40
N ASN A 44 -2.02 8.18 8.99
CA ASN A 44 -2.24 7.87 10.41
C ASN A 44 -2.37 6.36 10.67
N LEU A 45 -2.78 5.58 9.65
CA LEU A 45 -2.83 4.12 9.75
C LEU A 45 -1.45 3.49 9.95
N LEU A 46 -0.35 4.19 9.61
CA LEU A 46 1.01 3.73 9.94
C LEU A 46 1.19 3.53 11.45
N TYR A 47 0.45 4.29 12.27
CA TYR A 47 0.50 4.21 13.73
C TYR A 47 -0.63 3.37 14.31
N THR A 48 -1.85 3.50 13.78
CA THR A 48 -3.03 2.87 14.37
C THR A 48 -3.29 1.46 13.83
N ARG A 49 -3.00 1.21 12.54
CA ARG A 49 -3.26 -0.05 11.83
C ARG A 49 -2.16 -0.37 10.80
N PRO A 50 -0.90 -0.55 11.23
CA PRO A 50 0.19 -0.90 10.32
C PRO A 50 -0.06 -2.23 9.57
N ASP A 51 -0.86 -3.12 10.17
CA ASP A 51 -1.32 -4.37 9.55
C ASP A 51 -2.18 -4.14 8.29
N ALA A 52 -2.97 -3.06 8.24
CA ALA A 52 -3.76 -2.71 7.06
C ALA A 52 -2.86 -2.27 5.90
N ILE A 53 -1.80 -1.51 6.21
CA ILE A 53 -0.81 -1.05 5.23
C ILE A 53 -0.04 -2.24 4.66
N GLU A 54 0.48 -3.10 5.55
CA GLU A 54 1.19 -4.33 5.17
C GLU A 54 0.32 -5.21 4.27
N LYS A 55 -0.95 -5.43 4.66
CA LYS A 55 -1.88 -6.24 3.89
C LYS A 55 -2.06 -5.73 2.46
N VAL A 56 -2.20 -4.42 2.26
CA VAL A 56 -2.38 -3.86 0.91
C VAL A 56 -1.11 -4.01 0.08
N HIS A 57 0.07 -3.68 0.63
CA HIS A 57 1.33 -3.89 -0.10
C HIS A 57 1.58 -5.36 -0.44
N THR A 58 1.37 -6.28 0.49
CA THR A 58 1.51 -7.72 0.23
C THR A 58 0.55 -8.17 -0.88
N SER A 59 -0.68 -7.66 -0.92
CA SER A 59 -1.63 -8.02 -1.97
C SER A 59 -1.15 -7.64 -3.38
N PHE A 60 -0.38 -6.57 -3.53
CA PHE A 60 0.23 -6.19 -4.81
C PHE A 60 1.41 -7.08 -5.18
N LEU A 61 2.25 -7.43 -4.19
CA LEU A 61 3.35 -8.38 -4.40
C LEU A 61 2.84 -9.77 -4.80
N ASP A 62 1.75 -10.24 -4.18
CA ASP A 62 1.14 -11.53 -4.45
C ASP A 62 0.60 -11.66 -5.89
N VAL A 63 0.21 -10.54 -6.51
CA VAL A 63 -0.24 -10.50 -7.91
C VAL A 63 0.89 -10.18 -8.90
N GLY A 64 2.13 -10.04 -8.40
CA GLY A 64 3.33 -9.91 -9.22
C GLY A 64 3.76 -8.49 -9.54
N CYS A 65 3.34 -7.48 -8.77
CA CYS A 65 3.93 -6.14 -8.86
C CYS A 65 5.43 -6.21 -8.48
N ASP A 66 6.24 -5.44 -9.19
CA ASP A 66 7.69 -5.36 -9.02
C ASP A 66 8.10 -4.26 -8.03
N VAL A 67 7.26 -3.22 -7.90
CA VAL A 67 7.56 -2.01 -7.14
C VAL A 67 6.37 -1.63 -6.26
N ILE A 68 6.69 -1.16 -5.05
CA ILE A 68 5.75 -0.63 -4.06
C ILE A 68 5.99 0.87 -3.90
N GLU A 69 4.93 1.67 -3.93
CA GLU A 69 4.95 3.10 -3.57
C GLU A 69 4.72 3.27 -2.05
N THR A 70 5.44 4.20 -1.42
CA THR A 70 5.35 4.52 0.02
C THR A 70 4.98 5.96 0.26
#